data_AF-A0AB36TGU4-F1
#
_entry.id   AF-A0AB36TGU4-F1
#
_cell.length_a   1.000
_cell.length_b   1.000
_cell.length_c   1.000
_cell.angle_alpha   90.00
_cell.angle_beta   90.00
_cell.angle_gamma   90.00
#
_symmetry.space_group_name_H-M   'P 1'
#
loop_
_entity.id
_entity.type
_entity.pdbx_description
1 polymer ?
#
loop_
_entity_poly.entity_id
_entity_poly.type
_entity_poly.pdbx_seq_one_letter_code
_entity_poly.pdbx_strand_id
1 'polypeptide(L)'
;MAMTPIEMIEFCDSQVNGGIQRGLEKGKANGDYYLIALNYDEGFKCRLMQTLISWRIGIGNPKEYLIKAIDIANEAISTLSKFETKNILKDFPVDTALIASYLAERPLYVDENLNMNTSGLPFEVILDLEMAKTLRGANNEDAWSSIIDQYKQKKRSALCYNTYCLYKELLFTEDAEKVEPIVRQLEKLFLKRKKNPYYSGGELTEGGGPSNDVTVDYRLGAILKFKSFKGESIHLWRWD
;
A
#
# COMPACT_ATOMS: atom_id res chain seq x y z
N MET A 1 25.73 11.96 -0.76
CA MET A 1 24.71 12.60 -1.60
C MET A 1 23.44 11.78 -1.49
N ALA A 2 22.27 12.42 -1.41
CA ALA A 2 20.99 11.69 -1.49
C ALA A 2 20.76 11.27 -2.94
N MET A 3 20.22 10.06 -3.17
CA MET A 3 19.84 9.61 -4.52
C MET A 3 18.76 10.51 -5.09
N THR A 4 18.86 10.81 -6.37
CA THR A 4 17.81 11.43 -7.17
C THR A 4 16.64 10.45 -7.37
N PRO A 5 15.42 10.94 -7.70
CA PRO A 5 14.28 10.06 -7.97
C PRO A 5 14.55 9.00 -9.06
N ILE A 6 15.32 9.34 -10.09
CA ILE A 6 15.68 8.40 -11.17
C ILE A 6 16.63 7.33 -10.64
N GLU A 7 17.68 7.72 -9.89
CA GLU A 7 18.60 6.76 -9.26
C GLU A 7 17.87 5.84 -8.27
N MET A 8 16.83 6.33 -7.58
CA MET A 8 15.99 5.49 -6.71
C MET A 8 15.18 4.46 -7.51
N ILE A 9 14.63 4.83 -8.67
CA ILE A 9 13.93 3.90 -9.57
C ILE A 9 14.89 2.82 -10.07
N GLU A 10 16.09 3.21 -10.51
CA GLU A 10 17.13 2.29 -11.00
C GLU A 10 17.65 1.38 -9.88
N PHE A 11 17.84 1.91 -8.68
CA PHE A 11 18.22 1.14 -7.51
C PHE A 11 17.19 0.04 -7.23
N CYS A 12 15.89 0.37 -7.16
CA CYS A 12 14.84 -0.62 -6.97
C CYS A 12 14.84 -1.70 -8.06
N ASP A 13 15.07 -1.34 -9.33
CA ASP A 13 15.17 -2.33 -10.41
C ASP A 13 16.38 -3.28 -10.20
N SER A 14 17.53 -2.73 -9.83
CA SER A 14 18.75 -3.52 -9.57
C SER A 14 18.58 -4.49 -8.39
N GLN A 15 17.82 -4.10 -7.36
CA GLN A 15 17.54 -4.97 -6.21
C GLN A 15 16.67 -6.17 -6.64
N VAL A 16 15.59 -5.91 -7.38
CA VAL A 16 14.65 -6.94 -7.87
C VAL A 16 15.37 -7.94 -8.76
N ASN A 17 16.14 -7.46 -9.74
CA ASN A 17 16.84 -8.30 -10.73
C ASN A 17 18.15 -8.91 -10.18
N GLY A 18 18.51 -8.62 -8.93
CA GLY A 18 19.79 -9.00 -8.33
C GLY A 18 19.63 -9.80 -7.06
N GLY A 19 19.79 -9.12 -5.92
CA GLY A 19 19.83 -9.76 -4.59
C GLY A 19 18.53 -10.49 -4.25
N ILE A 20 17.40 -9.88 -4.57
CA ILE A 20 16.06 -10.40 -4.25
C ILE A 20 15.79 -11.71 -4.99
N GLN A 21 16.05 -11.74 -6.29
CA GLN A 21 15.88 -12.96 -7.10
C GLN A 21 16.75 -14.12 -6.59
N ARG A 22 18.03 -13.86 -6.29
CA ARG A 22 18.93 -14.88 -5.71
C ARG A 22 18.46 -15.35 -4.34
N GLY A 23 17.91 -14.45 -3.51
CA GLY A 23 17.34 -14.76 -2.22
C GLY A 23 16.12 -15.69 -2.34
N LEU A 24 15.21 -15.40 -3.28
CA LEU A 24 14.06 -16.24 -3.59
C LEU A 24 14.47 -17.64 -4.05
N GLU A 25 15.42 -17.75 -4.97
CA GLU A 25 15.93 -19.03 -5.47
C GLU A 25 16.50 -19.89 -4.34
N LYS A 26 17.32 -19.28 -3.47
CA LYS A 26 17.89 -19.96 -2.30
C LYS A 26 16.82 -20.37 -1.30
N GLY A 27 15.86 -19.49 -1.01
CA GLY A 27 14.75 -19.78 -0.09
C GLY A 27 13.91 -20.95 -0.59
N LYS A 28 13.53 -20.94 -1.88
CA LYS A 28 12.77 -22.02 -2.54
C LYS A 28 13.55 -23.34 -2.51
N ALA A 29 14.84 -23.33 -2.83
CA ALA A 29 15.68 -24.53 -2.82
C ALA A 29 15.77 -25.18 -1.43
N ASN A 30 15.73 -24.38 -0.36
CA ASN A 30 15.84 -24.85 1.01
C ASN A 30 14.49 -25.05 1.72
N GLY A 31 13.36 -24.70 1.08
CA GLY A 31 12.05 -24.66 1.73
C GLY A 31 11.93 -23.65 2.87
N ASP A 32 12.74 -22.59 2.84
CA ASP A 32 12.78 -21.56 3.89
C ASP A 32 11.68 -20.51 3.66
N TYR A 33 10.54 -20.69 4.33
CA TYR A 33 9.39 -19.80 4.26
C TYR A 33 9.75 -18.33 4.51
N TYR A 34 10.54 -18.05 5.56
CA TYR A 34 10.79 -16.67 5.97
C TYR A 34 11.72 -15.96 5.00
N LEU A 35 12.72 -16.68 4.46
CA LEU A 35 13.55 -16.12 3.40
C LEU A 35 12.75 -15.86 2.12
N ILE A 36 11.83 -16.76 1.77
CA ILE A 36 10.94 -16.57 0.62
C ILE A 36 10.04 -15.34 0.82
N ALA A 37 9.34 -15.26 1.95
CA ALA A 37 8.43 -14.17 2.26
C ALA A 37 9.14 -12.81 2.29
N LEU A 38 10.30 -12.73 2.95
CA LEU A 38 11.11 -11.51 3.01
C LEU A 38 11.48 -11.01 1.61
N ASN A 39 11.96 -11.89 0.73
CA ASN A 39 12.36 -11.45 -0.61
C ASN A 39 11.15 -11.09 -1.49
N TYR A 40 9.99 -11.75 -1.34
CA TYR A 40 8.78 -11.31 -2.03
C TYR A 40 8.30 -9.94 -1.53
N ASP A 41 8.31 -9.69 -0.23
CA ASP A 41 7.96 -8.40 0.36
C ASP A 41 8.88 -7.28 -0.16
N GLU A 42 10.20 -7.48 -0.11
CA GLU A 42 11.18 -6.51 -0.64
C GLU A 42 11.01 -6.29 -2.15
N GLY A 43 10.74 -7.36 -2.92
CA GLY A 43 10.49 -7.27 -4.36
C GLY A 43 9.25 -6.46 -4.68
N PHE A 44 8.16 -6.72 -3.94
CA PHE A 44 6.90 -5.99 -4.03
C PHE A 44 7.11 -4.51 -3.69
N LYS A 45 7.75 -4.22 -2.55
CA LYS A 45 8.06 -2.86 -2.10
C LYS A 45 8.92 -2.10 -3.10
N CYS A 46 9.91 -2.73 -3.71
CA CYS A 46 10.73 -2.09 -4.75
C CYS A 46 9.89 -1.67 -5.97
N ARG A 47 9.03 -2.56 -6.49
CA ARG A 47 8.15 -2.24 -7.63
C ARG A 47 7.08 -1.21 -7.25
N LEU A 48 6.55 -1.27 -6.03
CA LEU A 48 5.64 -0.26 -5.52
C LEU A 48 6.35 1.10 -5.41
N MET A 49 7.56 1.18 -4.86
CA MET A 49 8.32 2.43 -4.79
C MET A 49 8.60 3.02 -6.17
N GLN A 50 8.98 2.20 -7.16
CA GLN A 50 9.12 2.67 -8.55
C GLN A 50 7.82 3.28 -9.07
N THR A 51 6.68 2.67 -8.77
CA THR A 51 5.34 3.21 -9.09
C THR A 51 5.14 4.57 -8.43
N LEU A 52 5.32 4.66 -7.11
CA LEU A 52 5.03 5.87 -6.34
C LEU A 52 5.93 7.04 -6.77
N ILE A 53 7.20 6.77 -7.06
CA ILE A 53 8.15 7.78 -7.52
C ILE A 53 7.79 8.24 -8.93
N SER A 54 7.58 7.31 -9.85
CA SER A 54 7.20 7.62 -11.24
C SER A 54 5.89 8.41 -11.30
N TRP A 55 4.91 8.04 -10.47
CA TRP A 55 3.66 8.77 -10.29
C TRP A 55 3.93 10.19 -9.81
N ARG A 56 4.69 10.34 -8.73
CA ARG A 56 4.97 11.64 -8.08
C ARG A 56 5.62 12.64 -9.03
N ILE A 57 6.61 12.19 -9.79
CA ILE A 57 7.45 13.08 -10.63
C ILE A 57 6.98 13.16 -12.09
N GLY A 58 6.02 12.31 -12.49
CA GLY A 58 5.47 12.30 -13.84
C GLY A 58 6.44 11.78 -14.90
N ILE A 59 7.31 10.83 -14.54
CA ILE A 59 8.28 10.22 -15.47
C ILE A 59 7.95 8.73 -15.63
N GLY A 60 8.05 8.22 -16.86
CA GLY A 60 7.74 6.84 -17.18
C GLY A 60 6.26 6.50 -17.02
N ASN A 61 5.94 5.21 -16.97
CA ASN A 61 4.59 4.71 -16.79
C ASN A 61 4.46 3.99 -15.43
N PRO A 62 3.93 4.65 -14.37
CA PRO A 62 3.78 4.02 -13.06
C PRO A 62 2.92 2.75 -13.10
N LYS A 63 1.94 2.65 -14.02
CA LYS A 63 1.10 1.45 -14.16
C LYS A 63 1.91 0.20 -14.48
N GLU A 64 2.97 0.31 -15.30
CA GLU A 64 3.81 -0.84 -15.64
C GLU A 64 4.57 -1.38 -14.42
N TYR A 65 5.10 -0.50 -13.58
CA TYR A 65 5.73 -0.91 -12.32
C TYR A 65 4.72 -1.51 -11.35
N LEU A 66 3.50 -0.96 -11.30
CA LEU A 66 2.45 -1.46 -10.42
C LEU A 66 1.96 -2.84 -10.84
N ILE A 67 1.82 -3.10 -12.15
CA ILE A 67 1.52 -4.42 -12.69
C ILE A 67 2.61 -5.42 -12.29
N LYS A 68 3.89 -5.07 -12.42
CA LYS A 68 5.00 -5.93 -11.97
C LYS A 68 4.95 -6.20 -10.46
N ALA A 69 4.56 -5.21 -9.65
CA ALA A 69 4.34 -5.42 -8.22
C ALA A 69 3.24 -6.45 -7.95
N ILE A 70 2.13 -6.37 -8.69
CA ILE A 70 1.00 -7.29 -8.56
C ILE A 70 1.36 -8.70 -9.04
N ASP A 71 2.17 -8.82 -10.10
CA ASP A 71 2.67 -10.13 -10.54
C ASP A 71 3.56 -10.78 -9.45
N ILE A 72 4.44 -10.01 -8.80
CA ILE A 72 5.18 -10.47 -7.61
C ILE A 72 4.24 -10.90 -6.49
N ALA A 73 3.19 -10.12 -6.21
CA ALA A 73 2.23 -10.45 -5.16
C ALA A 73 1.46 -11.74 -5.46
N ASN A 74 1.07 -11.97 -6.72
CA ASN A 74 0.43 -13.22 -7.14
C ASN A 74 1.37 -14.43 -6.97
N GLU A 75 2.65 -14.29 -7.35
CA GLU A 75 3.65 -15.33 -7.11
C GLU A 75 3.90 -15.57 -5.61
N ALA A 76 3.92 -14.52 -4.81
CA ALA A 76 4.07 -14.59 -3.36
C ALA A 76 2.91 -15.37 -2.74
N ILE A 77 1.66 -14.99 -3.05
CA ILE A 77 0.46 -15.67 -2.56
C ILE A 77 0.49 -17.15 -2.96
N SER A 78 0.74 -17.45 -4.24
CA SER A 78 0.79 -18.84 -4.74
C SER A 78 1.92 -19.67 -4.10
N THR A 79 3.04 -19.05 -3.77
CA THR A 79 4.17 -19.76 -3.16
C THR A 79 3.98 -19.96 -1.66
N LEU A 80 3.56 -18.91 -0.95
CA LEU A 80 3.43 -18.90 0.50
C LEU A 80 2.20 -19.67 0.97
N SER A 81 1.14 -19.78 0.15
CA SER A 81 -0.04 -20.59 0.47
C SER A 81 0.27 -22.07 0.68
N LYS A 82 1.37 -22.58 0.10
CA LYS A 82 1.87 -23.95 0.30
C LYS A 82 2.32 -24.23 1.74
N PHE A 83 2.46 -23.18 2.56
CA PHE A 83 2.82 -23.26 3.97
C PHE A 83 1.59 -22.99 4.84
N GLU A 84 0.59 -23.88 4.78
CA GLU A 84 -0.78 -23.73 5.33
C GLU A 84 -0.87 -23.23 6.78
N THR A 85 0.14 -23.51 7.61
CA THR A 85 0.17 -23.10 9.03
C THR A 85 0.57 -21.63 9.25
N LYS A 86 1.08 -20.96 8.21
CA LYS A 86 1.57 -19.57 8.29
C LYS A 86 0.47 -18.60 7.89
N ASN A 87 0.41 -17.49 8.61
CA ASN A 87 -0.49 -16.39 8.29
C ASN A 87 0.23 -15.41 7.38
N ILE A 88 -0.14 -15.39 6.11
CA ILE A 88 0.55 -14.59 5.09
C ILE A 88 0.52 -13.09 5.40
N LEU A 89 -0.52 -12.59 6.07
CA LEU A 89 -0.66 -11.17 6.41
C LEU A 89 0.41 -10.65 7.39
N LYS A 90 1.16 -11.56 8.04
CA LYS A 90 2.26 -11.18 8.93
C LYS A 90 3.58 -11.01 8.20
N ASP A 91 3.72 -11.65 7.04
CA ASP A 91 5.00 -11.79 6.35
C ASP A 91 4.98 -11.17 4.94
N PHE A 92 3.79 -10.85 4.40
CA PHE A 92 3.63 -10.22 3.09
C PHE A 92 2.42 -9.26 3.08
N PRO A 93 2.53 -8.05 2.50
CA PRO A 93 1.52 -7.00 2.54
C PRO A 93 0.38 -7.21 1.53
N VAL A 94 -0.42 -8.27 1.73
CA VAL A 94 -1.56 -8.61 0.86
C VAL A 94 -2.59 -7.48 0.80
N ASP A 95 -2.82 -6.78 1.91
CA ASP A 95 -3.68 -5.61 2.03
C ASP A 95 -3.29 -4.50 1.04
N THR A 96 -2.00 -4.18 0.97
CA THR A 96 -1.46 -3.18 0.05
C THR A 96 -1.52 -3.68 -1.39
N ALA A 97 -1.23 -4.96 -1.63
CA ALA A 97 -1.37 -5.57 -2.95
C ALA A 97 -2.81 -5.51 -3.47
N LEU A 98 -3.81 -5.68 -2.60
CA LEU A 98 -5.23 -5.60 -2.97
C LEU A 98 -5.68 -4.18 -3.35
N ILE A 99 -5.08 -3.14 -2.76
CA ILE A 99 -5.32 -1.74 -3.14
C ILE A 99 -4.58 -1.43 -4.46
N ALA A 100 -3.33 -1.87 -4.58
CA ALA A 100 -2.54 -1.73 -5.80
C ALA A 100 -3.23 -2.37 -7.01
N SER A 101 -3.82 -3.55 -6.82
CA SER A 101 -4.53 -4.28 -7.87
C SER A 101 -5.78 -3.54 -8.37
N TYR A 102 -6.44 -2.80 -7.49
CA TYR A 102 -7.55 -1.91 -7.87
C TYR A 102 -7.07 -0.75 -8.74
N LEU A 103 -5.99 -0.08 -8.33
CA LEU A 103 -5.41 1.03 -9.10
C LEU A 103 -4.99 0.60 -10.51
N ALA A 104 -4.27 -0.52 -10.61
CA ALA A 104 -3.75 -1.05 -11.88
C ALA A 104 -4.78 -1.74 -12.77
N GLU A 105 -5.98 -2.02 -12.26
CA GLU A 105 -7.00 -2.84 -12.93
C GLU A 105 -6.47 -4.23 -13.31
N ARG A 106 -5.61 -4.78 -12.46
CA ARG A 106 -4.97 -6.07 -12.64
C ARG A 106 -5.44 -6.99 -11.52
N PRO A 107 -5.89 -8.23 -11.80
CA PRO A 107 -6.38 -9.11 -10.76
C PRO A 107 -5.27 -9.55 -9.79
N LEU A 108 -5.62 -9.60 -8.51
CA LEU A 108 -4.86 -10.29 -7.47
C LEU A 108 -5.63 -11.56 -7.10
N TYR A 109 -5.00 -12.71 -7.23
CA TYR A 109 -5.63 -14.00 -6.99
C TYR A 109 -5.39 -14.42 -5.54
N VAL A 110 -6.36 -14.11 -4.68
CA VAL A 110 -6.37 -14.54 -3.28
C VAL A 110 -7.26 -15.78 -3.17
N ASP A 111 -6.67 -16.92 -2.79
CA ASP A 111 -7.40 -18.17 -2.54
C ASP A 111 -8.25 -18.04 -1.27
N GLU A 112 -9.46 -18.59 -1.28
CA GLU A 112 -10.37 -18.64 -0.13
C GLU A 112 -9.79 -19.45 1.05
N ASN A 113 -8.89 -20.38 0.78
CA ASN A 113 -8.21 -21.21 1.78
C ASN A 113 -6.96 -20.54 2.36
N LEU A 114 -6.62 -19.33 1.91
CA LEU A 114 -5.45 -18.62 2.40
C LEU A 114 -5.65 -18.19 3.85
N ASN A 115 -4.72 -18.57 4.73
CA ASN A 115 -4.75 -18.16 6.12
C ASN A 115 -4.47 -16.65 6.26
N MET A 116 -5.54 -15.86 6.30
CA MET A 116 -5.54 -14.40 6.43
C MET A 116 -6.11 -13.95 7.78
N ASN A 117 -5.63 -14.55 8.87
CA ASN A 117 -6.08 -14.19 10.22
C ASN A 117 -5.65 -12.75 10.57
N THR A 118 -6.61 -11.90 10.93
CA THR A 118 -6.33 -10.49 11.28
C THR A 118 -5.98 -10.27 12.75
N SER A 119 -6.03 -11.30 13.58
CA SER A 119 -5.75 -11.22 15.01
C SER A 119 -4.32 -10.78 15.30
N GLY A 120 -4.19 -9.70 16.07
CA GLY A 120 -2.91 -9.11 16.47
C GLY A 120 -2.21 -8.31 15.37
N LEU A 121 -2.84 -8.10 14.21
CA LEU A 121 -2.31 -7.21 13.19
C LEU A 121 -2.51 -5.73 13.57
N PRO A 122 -1.68 -4.82 13.04
CA PRO A 122 -1.90 -3.39 13.16
C PRO A 122 -3.27 -2.99 12.58
N PHE A 123 -3.92 -1.98 13.17
CA PHE A 123 -5.27 -1.58 12.77
C PHE A 123 -5.31 -1.07 11.31
N GLU A 124 -4.24 -0.43 10.87
CA GLU A 124 -4.05 0.06 9.50
C GLU A 124 -4.11 -1.07 8.46
N VAL A 125 -3.55 -2.25 8.75
CA VAL A 125 -3.62 -3.42 7.88
C VAL A 125 -5.05 -3.93 7.76
N ILE A 126 -5.79 -3.95 8.88
CA ILE A 126 -7.20 -4.36 8.89
C ILE A 126 -8.06 -3.37 8.09
N LEU A 127 -7.82 -2.07 8.27
CA LEU A 127 -8.53 -1.03 7.52
C LEU A 127 -8.18 -1.03 6.02
N ASP A 128 -6.96 -1.40 5.65
CA ASP A 128 -6.57 -1.56 4.24
C ASP A 128 -7.27 -2.76 3.58
N LEU A 129 -7.46 -3.86 4.31
CA LEU A 129 -8.29 -4.98 3.85
C LEU A 129 -9.76 -4.55 3.66
N GLU A 130 -10.32 -3.78 4.60
CA GLU A 130 -11.67 -3.24 4.46
C GLU A 130 -11.76 -2.21 3.32
N MET A 131 -10.75 -1.36 3.13
CA MET A 131 -10.65 -0.43 1.99
C MET A 131 -10.68 -1.19 0.68
N ALA A 132 -9.90 -2.25 0.54
CA ALA A 132 -9.87 -3.08 -0.66
C ALA A 132 -11.26 -3.66 -1.00
N LYS A 133 -12.06 -4.03 0.01
CA LYS A 133 -13.46 -4.45 -0.19
C LYS A 133 -14.33 -3.28 -0.64
N THR A 134 -14.21 -2.12 0.00
CA THR A 134 -14.98 -0.91 -0.35
C THR A 134 -14.73 -0.49 -1.79
N LEU A 135 -13.46 -0.44 -2.22
CA LEU A 135 -13.07 -0.09 -3.59
C LEU A 135 -13.66 -1.03 -4.64
N ARG A 136 -14.06 -2.26 -4.25
CA ARG A 136 -14.72 -3.26 -5.10
C ARG A 136 -16.24 -3.32 -4.91
N GLY A 137 -16.82 -2.28 -4.29
CA GLY A 137 -18.27 -2.10 -4.19
C GLY A 137 -18.92 -2.65 -2.92
N ALA A 138 -18.14 -3.15 -1.95
CA ALA A 138 -18.72 -3.49 -0.64
C ALA A 138 -19.11 -2.21 0.12
N ASN A 139 -20.32 -2.18 0.70
CA ASN A 139 -20.70 -1.12 1.63
C ASN A 139 -20.47 -1.60 3.08
N ASN A 140 -19.29 -1.29 3.62
CA ASN A 140 -18.78 -1.79 4.90
C ASN A 140 -18.43 -0.66 5.89
N GLU A 141 -19.17 0.45 5.86
CA GLU A 141 -18.94 1.59 6.76
C GLU A 141 -19.00 1.22 8.26
N ASP A 142 -19.91 0.32 8.65
CA ASP A 142 -20.03 -0.16 10.03
C ASP A 142 -18.79 -0.93 10.47
N ALA A 143 -18.19 -1.72 9.57
CA ALA A 143 -16.95 -2.44 9.86
C ALA A 143 -15.79 -1.46 10.08
N TRP A 144 -15.66 -0.45 9.23
CA TRP A 144 -14.71 0.65 9.40
C TRP A 144 -14.89 1.36 10.75
N SER A 145 -16.14 1.71 11.10
CA SER A 145 -16.48 2.35 12.37
C SER A 145 -16.04 1.50 13.56
N SER A 146 -16.40 0.22 13.56
CA SER A 146 -16.06 -0.72 14.63
C SER A 146 -14.55 -0.85 14.83
N ILE A 147 -13.76 -0.95 13.74
CA ILE A 147 -12.29 -1.04 13.83
C ILE A 147 -11.68 0.24 14.39
N ILE A 148 -12.14 1.41 13.91
CA ILE A 148 -11.66 2.72 14.38
C ILE A 148 -12.00 2.92 15.86
N ASP A 149 -13.22 2.60 16.28
CA ASP A 149 -13.69 2.79 17.67
C ASP A 149 -12.98 1.85 18.65
N GLN A 150 -12.66 0.63 18.23
CA GLN A 150 -11.87 -0.31 19.03
C GLN A 150 -10.40 0.14 19.18
N TYR A 151 -9.91 0.97 18.27
CA TYR A 151 -8.54 1.45 18.33
C TYR A 151 -8.38 2.57 19.36
N LYS A 152 -7.66 2.25 20.44
CA LYS A 152 -7.24 3.27 21.41
C LYS A 152 -6.13 4.13 20.82
N GLN A 153 -6.48 5.32 20.33
CA GLN A 153 -5.53 6.29 19.78
C GLN A 153 -4.35 6.51 20.75
N LYS A 154 -3.14 6.24 20.28
CA LYS A 154 -1.89 6.54 21.00
C LYS A 154 -1.27 7.80 20.42
N LYS A 155 -0.59 8.60 21.25
CA LYS A 155 0.07 9.85 20.81
C LYS A 155 0.98 9.65 19.60
N ARG A 156 1.72 8.54 19.54
CA ARG A 156 2.66 8.24 18.44
C ARG A 156 1.95 7.93 17.12
N SER A 157 0.77 7.29 17.15
CA SER A 157 0.00 6.89 15.96
C SER A 157 -1.15 7.85 15.63
N ALA A 158 -1.26 8.99 16.33
CA ALA A 158 -2.36 9.93 16.16
C ALA A 158 -2.51 10.43 14.72
N LEU A 159 -1.40 10.66 14.01
CA LEU A 159 -1.43 11.06 12.60
C LEU A 159 -2.02 9.96 11.71
N CYS A 160 -1.63 8.70 11.93
CA CYS A 160 -2.15 7.54 11.21
C CYS A 160 -3.64 7.38 11.46
N TYR A 161 -4.05 7.37 12.73
CA TYR A 161 -5.46 7.31 13.12
C TYR A 161 -6.30 8.40 12.44
N ASN A 162 -5.90 9.67 12.54
CA ASN A 162 -6.62 10.78 11.92
C ASN A 162 -6.70 10.64 10.38
N THR A 163 -5.67 10.06 9.76
CA THR A 163 -5.65 9.82 8.32
C THR A 163 -6.70 8.78 7.92
N TYR A 164 -6.79 7.66 8.65
CA TYR A 164 -7.80 6.64 8.40
C TYR A 164 -9.23 7.12 8.71
N CYS A 165 -9.43 7.97 9.73
CA CYS A 165 -10.74 8.59 9.95
C CYS A 165 -11.19 9.43 8.75
N LEU A 166 -10.28 10.22 8.16
CA LEU A 166 -10.58 11.00 6.96
C LEU A 166 -10.70 10.14 5.69
N TYR A 167 -9.98 9.01 5.58
CA TYR A 167 -10.23 8.05 4.49
C TYR A 167 -11.65 7.49 4.57
N LYS A 168 -12.10 7.09 5.76
CA LYS A 168 -13.48 6.65 5.98
C LYS A 168 -14.46 7.73 5.55
N GLU A 169 -14.29 8.95 6.05
CA GLU A 169 -15.16 10.08 5.70
C GLU A 169 -15.20 10.31 4.19
N LEU A 170 -14.05 10.27 3.50
CA LEU A 170 -13.99 10.45 2.05
C LEU A 170 -14.65 9.31 1.26
N LEU A 171 -14.47 8.06 1.72
CA LEU A 171 -15.04 6.87 1.07
C LEU A 171 -16.58 6.90 1.11
N PHE A 172 -17.15 7.21 2.28
CA PHE A 172 -18.58 7.06 2.54
C PHE A 172 -19.38 8.37 2.48
N THR A 173 -18.74 9.52 2.25
CA THR A 173 -19.48 10.78 2.04
C THR A 173 -20.15 10.82 0.67
N GLU A 174 -21.45 11.07 0.65
CA GLU A 174 -22.23 11.35 -0.58
C GLU A 174 -22.33 12.85 -0.88
N ASP A 175 -21.81 13.69 0.04
CA ASP A 175 -21.82 15.13 -0.08
C ASP A 175 -20.65 15.61 -0.93
N ALA A 176 -20.94 15.96 -2.19
CA ALA A 176 -19.96 16.43 -3.16
C ALA A 176 -19.21 17.69 -2.71
N GLU A 177 -19.83 18.56 -1.90
CA GLU A 177 -19.20 19.78 -1.40
C GLU A 177 -18.14 19.49 -0.34
N LYS A 178 -18.23 18.33 0.34
CA LYS A 178 -17.25 17.89 1.34
C LYS A 178 -16.03 17.19 0.76
N VAL A 179 -16.15 16.62 -0.45
CA VAL A 179 -15.09 15.81 -1.06
C VAL A 179 -13.78 16.59 -1.16
N GLU A 180 -13.77 17.75 -1.82
CA GLU A 180 -12.53 18.52 -1.99
C GLU A 180 -11.93 19.00 -0.64
N PRO A 181 -12.71 19.57 0.30
CA PRO A 181 -12.20 19.89 1.64
C PRO A 181 -11.53 18.72 2.37
N ILE A 182 -12.09 17.50 2.28
CA ILE A 182 -11.50 16.31 2.90
C ILE A 182 -10.18 15.93 2.19
N VAL A 183 -10.14 15.97 0.85
CA VAL A 183 -8.91 15.71 0.07
C VAL A 183 -7.80 16.68 0.48
N ARG A 184 -8.09 17.98 0.60
CA ARG A 184 -7.10 18.98 1.07
C ARG A 184 -6.61 18.71 2.48
N GLN A 185 -7.46 18.17 3.36
CA GLN A 185 -7.04 17.78 4.71
C GLN A 185 -6.12 16.56 4.67
N LEU A 186 -6.45 15.55 3.87
CA LEU A 186 -5.61 14.36 3.67
C LEU A 186 -4.24 14.72 3.08
N GLU A 187 -4.17 15.63 2.12
CA GLU A 187 -2.91 16.17 1.58
C GLU A 187 -2.05 16.82 2.68
N LYS A 188 -2.67 17.61 3.56
CA LYS A 188 -1.98 18.20 4.73
C LYS A 188 -1.49 17.13 5.71
N LEU A 189 -2.24 16.06 5.93
CA LEU A 189 -1.80 14.94 6.78
C LEU A 189 -0.65 14.17 6.14
N PHE A 190 -0.68 13.95 4.82
CA PHE A 190 0.41 13.32 4.08
C PHE A 190 1.71 14.11 4.24
N LEU A 191 1.70 15.45 4.06
CA LEU A 191 2.88 16.29 4.26
C LEU A 191 3.46 16.20 5.69
N LYS A 192 2.61 15.98 6.69
CA LYS A 192 3.06 15.82 8.09
C LYS A 192 3.82 14.51 8.31
N ARG A 193 3.65 13.49 7.46
CA ARG A 193 4.35 12.19 7.56
C ARG A 193 5.88 12.36 7.49
N LYS A 194 6.37 13.35 6.73
CA LYS A 194 7.80 13.69 6.60
C LYS A 194 8.52 13.84 7.95
N LYS A 195 7.86 14.46 8.94
CA LYS A 195 8.45 14.73 10.28
C LYS A 195 7.84 13.88 11.39
N ASN A 196 6.98 12.93 11.06
CA ASN A 196 6.25 12.15 12.05
C ASN A 196 7.03 10.87 12.43
N PRO A 197 7.36 10.63 13.72
CA PRO A 197 8.16 9.48 14.16
C PRO A 197 7.54 8.09 13.96
N TYR A 198 6.23 8.01 13.69
CA TYR A 198 5.59 6.75 13.32
C TYR A 198 5.90 6.41 11.85
N TYR A 199 5.87 7.40 10.95
CA TYR A 199 6.16 7.20 9.54
C TYR A 199 7.66 7.21 9.20
N SER A 200 8.45 8.09 9.83
CA SER A 200 9.88 8.23 9.50
C SER A 200 10.73 7.01 9.87
N GLY A 201 10.22 6.14 10.73
CA GLY A 201 10.84 4.85 11.06
C GLY A 201 10.08 3.64 10.50
N GLY A 202 9.11 3.87 9.62
CA GLY A 202 8.32 2.84 8.97
C GLY A 202 8.75 2.61 7.51
N GLU A 203 7.86 1.98 6.75
CA GLU A 203 8.10 1.64 5.36
C GLU A 203 8.23 2.89 4.47
N LEU A 204 9.16 2.84 3.51
CA LEU A 204 9.40 3.96 2.59
C LEU A 204 8.17 4.29 1.73
N THR A 205 7.38 3.26 1.41
CA THR A 205 6.12 3.33 0.65
C THR A 205 5.05 4.16 1.36
N GLU A 206 5.18 4.38 2.67
CA GLU A 206 4.24 5.17 3.46
C GLU A 206 4.51 6.69 3.41
N GLY A 207 5.60 7.10 2.77
CA GLY A 207 5.96 8.51 2.61
C GLY A 207 6.42 9.16 3.92
N GLY A 208 7.08 8.40 4.79
CA GLY A 208 7.77 8.93 5.97
C GLY A 208 9.15 9.51 5.62
N GLY A 209 9.62 10.48 6.42
CA GLY A 209 10.96 11.04 6.22
C GLY A 209 11.15 11.65 4.82
N PRO A 210 12.36 11.54 4.23
CA PRO A 210 12.66 12.04 2.89
C PRO A 210 11.79 11.44 1.78
N SER A 211 11.25 10.23 1.96
CA SER A 211 10.40 9.57 0.96
C SER A 211 9.13 10.38 0.65
N ASN A 212 8.64 11.19 1.58
CA ASN A 212 7.47 12.04 1.38
C ASN A 212 7.59 12.99 0.18
N ASP A 213 8.80 13.45 -0.13
CA ASP A 213 9.04 14.38 -1.24
C ASP A 213 8.86 13.70 -2.59
N VAL A 214 9.13 12.39 -2.65
CA VAL A 214 9.25 11.60 -3.87
C VAL A 214 8.17 10.53 -4.00
N THR A 215 7.29 10.33 -3.02
CA THR A 215 6.16 9.40 -3.13
C THR A 215 4.82 10.12 -3.08
N VAL A 216 3.75 9.35 -3.32
CA VAL A 216 2.37 9.76 -3.12
C VAL A 216 1.67 8.79 -2.18
N ASP A 217 0.60 9.24 -1.56
CA ASP A 217 -0.37 8.40 -0.87
C ASP A 217 -1.21 7.59 -1.86
N TYR A 218 -0.84 6.32 -2.08
CA TYR A 218 -1.58 5.44 -3.00
C TYR A 218 -2.96 5.05 -2.48
N ARG A 219 -3.18 5.05 -1.16
CA ARG A 219 -4.50 4.78 -0.57
C ARG A 219 -5.45 5.91 -0.91
N LEU A 220 -5.02 7.15 -0.70
CA LEU A 220 -5.77 8.31 -1.16
C LEU A 220 -6.02 8.23 -2.67
N GLY A 221 -5.00 7.92 -3.47
CA GLY A 221 -5.18 7.82 -4.92
C GLY A 221 -6.18 6.75 -5.36
N ALA A 222 -6.24 5.61 -4.66
CA ALA A 222 -7.25 4.59 -4.90
C ALA A 222 -8.66 5.10 -4.55
N ILE A 223 -8.82 5.80 -3.43
CA ILE A 223 -10.11 6.42 -3.04
C ILE A 223 -10.54 7.48 -4.06
N LEU A 224 -9.61 8.33 -4.53
CA LEU A 224 -9.91 9.35 -5.54
C LEU A 224 -10.35 8.74 -6.87
N LYS A 225 -9.70 7.64 -7.30
CA LYS A 225 -10.12 6.85 -8.47
C LYS A 225 -11.53 6.31 -8.28
N PHE A 226 -11.81 5.70 -7.12
CA PHE A 226 -13.13 5.16 -6.78
C PHE A 226 -14.24 6.22 -6.80
N LYS A 227 -13.99 7.41 -6.24
CA LYS A 227 -14.93 8.54 -6.25
C LYS A 227 -14.98 9.29 -7.58
N SER A 228 -14.23 8.85 -8.60
CA SER A 228 -14.10 9.55 -9.89
C SER A 228 -13.75 11.05 -9.74
N PHE A 229 -12.93 11.38 -8.74
CA PHE A 229 -12.64 12.77 -8.36
C PHE A 229 -11.99 13.54 -9.52
N LYS A 230 -12.50 14.74 -9.81
CA LYS A 230 -12.06 15.59 -10.94
C LYS A 230 -11.25 16.82 -10.56
N GLY A 231 -11.01 17.04 -9.25
CA GLY A 231 -10.23 18.18 -8.78
C GLY A 231 -8.73 18.02 -9.01
N GLU A 232 -7.92 18.86 -8.35
CA GLU A 232 -6.46 18.79 -8.43
C GLU A 232 -5.86 18.12 -7.20
N SER A 233 -5.10 17.05 -7.42
CA SER A 233 -4.27 16.43 -6.38
C SER A 233 -3.05 15.73 -7.00
N ILE A 234 -1.95 15.73 -6.26
CA ILE A 234 -0.74 14.96 -6.57
C ILE A 234 -0.99 13.44 -6.45
N HIS A 235 -2.04 13.07 -5.71
CA HIS A 235 -2.44 11.69 -5.45
C HIS A 235 -3.44 11.16 -6.49
N LEU A 236 -3.75 11.92 -7.54
CA LEU A 236 -4.67 11.44 -8.57
C LEU A 236 -3.99 10.39 -9.45
N TRP A 237 -4.64 9.23 -9.59
CA TRP A 237 -4.24 8.21 -10.55
C TRP A 237 -4.69 8.62 -11.95
N ARG A 238 -3.77 8.64 -12.92
CA ARG A 238 -4.01 9.18 -14.28
C ARG A 238 -3.66 8.20 -15.41
N TRP A 239 -3.39 6.95 -15.08
CA TRP A 239 -2.82 5.97 -16.01
C TRP A 239 -3.76 4.79 -16.24
N ASP A 240 -5.01 5.07 -16.61
CA ASP A 240 -5.96 4.02 -17.00
C ASP A 240 -5.67 3.46 -18.39
#